data_AF-A0A4X1U2N3-F1
#
_entry.id   AF-A0A4X1U2N3-F1
#
_cell.length_a   1.000
_cell.length_b   1.000
_cell.length_c   1.000
_cell.angle_alpha   90.00
_cell.angle_beta   90.00
_cell.angle_gamma   90.00
#
_symmetry.space_group_name_H-M   'P 1'
#
loop_
_entity.id
_entity.type
_entity.pdbx_description
1 polymer ?
#
loop_
_entity_poly.entity_id
_entity_poly.type
_entity_poly.pdbx_seq_one_letter_code
_entity_poly.pdbx_strand_id
1 'polypeptide(L)'
;SCSHWPTPEPQQPLSFRDVTVGFTQEEWQHLDPAQRTLYRDVMLENYSHLVSVGYCVPEPEVILKLEQGEEPWVLEEEFSSQSYPGESV
;
A
#
# COMPACT_ATOMS: atom_id res chain seq x y z
N SER A 1 -12.41 -15.87 -39.32
CA SER A 1 -11.66 -16.78 -38.44
C SER A 1 -11.13 -15.96 -37.28
N CYS A 2 -11.91 -15.84 -36.20
CA CYS A 2 -11.47 -15.23 -34.95
C CYS A 2 -11.38 -16.37 -33.93
N SER A 3 -10.30 -17.12 -34.00
CA SER A 3 -10.14 -18.37 -33.23
C SER A 3 -8.73 -18.52 -32.64
N HIS A 4 -8.01 -17.41 -32.45
CA HIS A 4 -6.64 -17.48 -31.92
C HIS A 4 -6.26 -16.36 -30.95
N TRP A 5 -7.24 -15.69 -30.32
CA TRP A 5 -6.91 -14.89 -29.15
C TRP A 5 -7.24 -15.73 -27.92
N PRO A 6 -6.28 -15.98 -27.01
CA PRO A 6 -6.59 -16.64 -25.76
C PRO A 6 -7.65 -15.79 -25.05
N THR A 7 -8.76 -16.43 -24.67
CA THR A 7 -9.76 -15.82 -23.80
C THR A 7 -9.05 -15.29 -22.54
N PRO A 8 -9.33 -14.05 -22.10
CA PRO A 8 -8.72 -13.54 -20.90
C PRO A 8 -9.19 -14.42 -19.75
N GLU A 9 -8.24 -14.93 -18.98
CA GLU A 9 -8.55 -15.54 -17.68
C GLU A 9 -9.35 -14.53 -16.84
N PRO A 10 -10.25 -14.98 -15.94
CA PRO A 10 -11.00 -14.08 -15.07
C PRO A 10 -10.03 -13.08 -14.45
N GLN A 11 -10.19 -11.80 -14.80
CA GLN A 11 -9.23 -10.77 -14.46
C GLN A 11 -9.17 -10.67 -12.94
N GLN A 12 -8.00 -11.03 -12.36
CA GLN A 12 -7.80 -10.86 -10.93
C GLN A 12 -8.08 -9.39 -10.57
N PRO A 13 -8.86 -9.12 -9.51
CA PRO A 13 -9.06 -7.76 -9.05
C PRO A 13 -7.68 -7.18 -8.72
N LEU A 14 -7.30 -6.10 -9.39
CA LEU A 14 -6.09 -5.36 -9.04
C LEU A 14 -6.29 -4.80 -7.64
N SER A 15 -5.34 -5.10 -6.76
CA SER A 15 -5.26 -4.52 -5.43
C SER A 15 -4.30 -3.35 -5.43
N PHE A 16 -4.41 -2.47 -4.43
CA PHE A 16 -3.47 -1.37 -4.25
C PHE A 16 -2.02 -1.86 -4.22
N ARG A 17 -1.75 -3.02 -3.61
CA ARG A 17 -0.41 -3.62 -3.56
C ARG A 17 0.19 -3.92 -4.94
N ASP A 18 -0.62 -4.21 -5.94
CA ASP A 18 -0.15 -4.59 -7.28
C ASP A 18 0.37 -3.38 -8.07
N VAL A 19 0.04 -2.16 -7.65
CA VAL A 19 0.41 -0.92 -8.34
C VAL A 19 1.30 -0.01 -7.50
N THR A 20 1.71 -0.45 -6.31
CA THR A 20 2.48 0.38 -5.37
C THR A 20 3.86 -0.19 -5.11
N VAL A 21 4.82 0.71 -4.91
CA VAL A 21 6.14 0.34 -4.39
C VAL A 21 6.10 0.49 -2.88
N GLY A 22 6.55 -0.53 -2.15
CA GLY A 22 6.78 -0.45 -0.71
C GLY A 22 8.26 -0.30 -0.43
N PHE A 23 8.62 0.57 0.50
CA PHE A 23 9.96 0.64 1.08
C PHE A 23 9.91 0.05 2.48
N THR A 24 10.97 -0.64 2.91
CA THR A 24 11.16 -0.91 4.34
C THR A 24 11.53 0.38 5.08
N GLN A 25 11.44 0.34 6.41
CA GLN A 25 11.84 1.48 7.24
C GLN A 25 13.31 1.85 6.98
N GLU A 26 14.19 0.85 6.90
CA GLU A 26 15.61 1.04 6.63
C GLU A 26 15.82 1.67 5.24
N GLU A 27 15.18 1.14 4.20
CA GLU A 27 15.32 1.67 2.83
C GLU A 27 14.88 3.12 2.74
N TRP A 28 13.78 3.48 3.41
CA TRP A 28 13.30 4.86 3.40
C TRP A 28 14.19 5.83 4.18
N GLN A 29 14.84 5.38 5.26
CA GLN A 29 15.83 6.21 5.94
C GLN A 29 17.00 6.59 5.02
N HIS A 30 17.29 5.77 4.01
CA HIS A 30 18.30 6.06 2.99
C HIS A 30 17.78 6.92 1.83
N LEU A 31 16.47 7.17 1.74
CA LEU A 31 15.91 8.05 0.72
C LEU A 31 16.19 9.52 1.02
N ASP A 32 16.57 10.26 -0.02
CA ASP A 32 16.68 11.71 0.07
C ASP A 32 15.29 12.40 0.09
N PRO A 33 15.20 13.68 0.50
CA PRO A 33 13.93 14.39 0.54
C PRO A 33 13.17 14.46 -0.79
N ALA A 34 13.87 14.49 -1.93
CA ALA A 34 13.24 14.52 -3.24
C ALA A 34 12.63 13.15 -3.57
N GLN A 35 13.30 12.05 -3.21
CA GLN A 35 12.78 10.69 -3.36
C GLN A 35 11.55 10.44 -2.48
N ARG A 36 11.54 10.93 -1.23
CA ARG A 36 10.37 10.84 -0.34
C ARG A 36 9.17 11.63 -0.87
N THR A 37 9.44 12.81 -1.44
CA THR A 37 8.41 13.63 -2.09
C THR A 37 7.83 12.92 -3.31
N LEU A 38 8.70 12.39 -4.18
CA LEU A 38 8.28 11.63 -5.35
C LEU A 38 7.45 10.40 -4.98
N TYR A 39 7.84 9.69 -3.91
CA TYR A 39 7.05 8.58 -3.40
C TYR A 39 5.64 9.01 -3.02
N ARG A 40 5.51 10.09 -2.24
CA ARG A 40 4.21 10.63 -1.83
C ARG A 40 3.34 10.92 -3.05
N ASP A 41 3.88 11.63 -4.03
CA ASP A 41 3.14 12.03 -5.24
C ASP A 41 2.67 10.81 -6.04
N VAL A 42 3.58 9.87 -6.30
CA VAL A 42 3.28 8.64 -7.06
C VAL A 42 2.25 7.78 -6.32
N MET A 43 2.34 7.65 -5.00
CA MET A 43 1.43 6.84 -4.20
C MET A 43 0.01 7.42 -4.17
N LEU A 44 -0.12 8.74 -4.03
CA LEU A 44 -1.40 9.44 -4.09
C LEU A 44 -2.01 9.36 -5.49
N GLU A 45 -1.21 9.53 -6.54
CA GLU A 45 -1.65 9.38 -7.93
C GLU A 45 -2.13 7.95 -8.22
N ASN A 46 -1.41 6.93 -7.75
CA ASN A 46 -1.81 5.54 -7.90
C ASN A 46 -3.13 5.23 -7.20
N TYR A 47 -3.35 5.73 -5.98
CA TYR A 47 -4.63 5.57 -5.30
C TYR A 47 -5.78 6.25 -6.06
N SER A 48 -5.57 7.49 -6.50
CA SER A 48 -6.53 8.23 -7.32
C SER A 48 -6.90 7.49 -8.61
N HIS A 49 -5.92 6.88 -9.27
CA HIS A 49 -6.16 6.07 -10.46
C HIS A 49 -7.00 4.82 -10.18
N LEU A 50 -6.74 4.10 -9.08
CA LEU A 50 -7.56 2.93 -8.72
C LEU A 50 -9.01 3.29 -8.43
N VAL A 51 -9.23 4.39 -7.71
CA VAL A 51 -10.58 4.91 -7.46
C VAL A 51 -11.25 5.32 -8.77
N SER A 52 -10.51 5.99 -9.66
CA SER A 52 -11.02 6.47 -10.96
C SER A 52 -11.43 5.35 -11.91
N VAL A 53 -10.74 4.21 -11.90
CA VAL A 53 -11.14 3.03 -12.71
C VAL A 53 -12.24 2.20 -12.07
N GLY A 54 -12.79 2.64 -10.93
CA GLY A 54 -13.97 2.06 -10.30
C GLY A 54 -13.68 0.98 -9.25
N TYR A 55 -12.42 0.86 -8.78
CA TYR A 55 -12.15 -0.01 -7.63
C TYR A 55 -12.56 0.69 -6.33
N CYS A 56 -13.42 0.02 -5.56
CA CYS A 56 -13.70 0.40 -4.18
C CYS A 56 -12.53 -0.05 -3.30
N VAL A 57 -11.46 0.73 -3.28
CA VAL A 57 -10.31 0.50 -2.41
C VAL A 57 -10.60 1.20 -1.07
N PRO A 58 -10.65 0.47 0.07
CA PRO A 58 -10.70 1.12 1.37
C PRO A 58 -9.44 1.95 1.55
N GLU A 59 -9.58 3.18 2.03
CA GLU A 59 -8.49 4.14 2.14
C GLU A 59 -7.35 3.57 2.99
N PRO A 60 -6.20 3.22 2.37
CA PRO A 60 -5.11 2.57 3.10
C PRO A 60 -4.50 3.55 4.10
N GLU A 61 -4.09 3.08 5.28
CA GLU A 61 -3.44 3.94 6.30
C GLU A 61 -2.23 4.70 5.74
N VAL A 62 -1.51 4.10 4.79
CA VAL A 62 -0.40 4.77 4.10
C VAL A 62 -0.87 5.98 3.28
N ILE A 63 -2.03 5.90 2.63
CA ILE A 63 -2.62 7.03 1.89
C ILE A 63 -3.04 8.13 2.85
N LEU A 64 -3.73 7.79 3.94
CA LEU A 64 -4.15 8.77 4.96
C LEU A 64 -2.98 9.59 5.51
N LYS A 65 -1.84 8.95 5.81
CA LYS A 65 -0.64 9.62 6.29
C LYS A 65 0.02 10.47 5.22
N LEU A 66 0.13 9.93 4.01
CA LEU A 66 0.70 10.65 2.88
C LEU A 66 -0.13 11.89 2.54
N GLU A 67 -1.46 11.87 2.66
CA GLU A 67 -2.28 13.08 2.51
C GLU A 67 -1.99 14.13 3.59
N GLN A 68 -1.84 13.69 4.85
CA GLN A 68 -1.49 14.54 5.98
C GLN A 68 -0.03 15.04 5.93
N GLY A 69 0.80 14.45 5.07
CA GLY A 69 2.23 14.74 4.97
C GLY A 69 3.07 14.14 6.08
N GLU A 70 2.55 13.11 6.72
CA GLU A 70 3.24 12.29 7.70
C GLU A 70 4.06 11.17 7.01
N GLU A 71 4.98 10.56 7.76
CA GLU A 71 5.73 9.41 7.24
C GLU A 71 4.81 8.19 7.07
N PRO A 72 5.05 7.34 6.04
CA PRO A 72 4.14 6.25 5.68
C PRO A 72 4.01 5.16 6.76
N TRP A 73 5.03 4.96 7.60
CA TRP A 73 4.94 4.11 8.79
C TRP A 73 4.38 4.89 9.98
N VAL A 74 3.51 4.26 10.77
CA VAL A 74 3.52 4.59 12.20
C VAL A 74 4.77 3.85 12.68
N LEU A 75 5.61 4.44 13.53
CA LEU A 75 6.36 3.58 14.43
C LEU A 75 5.32 2.62 15.01
N GLU A 76 5.39 1.33 14.69
CA GLU A 76 4.71 0.33 15.49
C GLU A 76 5.29 0.56 16.88
N GLU A 77 4.58 1.35 17.68
CA GLU A 77 4.94 1.68 19.03
C GLU A 77 4.89 0.36 19.78
N GLU A 78 6.03 -0.35 19.81
CA GLU A 78 6.39 -1.33 20.82
C GLU A 78 5.20 -2.15 21.35
N PHE A 79 4.39 -2.73 20.46
CA PHE A 79 3.61 -3.91 20.82
C PHE A 79 4.57 -5.09 20.77
N SER A 80 5.61 -5.01 21.63
CA SER A 80 6.15 -6.15 22.33
C SER A 80 4.96 -7.00 22.71
N SER A 81 4.76 -8.07 21.93
CA SER A 81 3.69 -9.04 22.05
C SER A 81 3.34 -9.20 23.52
N GLN A 82 2.21 -8.64 23.96
CA GLN A 82 1.62 -9.04 25.22
C GLN A 82 1.24 -10.51 25.03
N SER A 83 2.19 -11.37 25.34
CA SER A 83 1.96 -12.77 25.63
C SER A 83 1.18 -12.77 26.93
N TYR A 84 -0.15 -12.75 26.83
CA TYR A 84 -0.99 -13.31 27.88
C TYR A 84 -1.02 -14.82 27.65
N PRO A 85 -0.39 -15.65 28.50
CA PRO A 85 -0.84 -17.02 28.62
C PRO A 85 -2.10 -16.97 29.50
N GLY A 86 -3.24 -17.24 28.87
CA GLY A 86 -4.49 -17.46 29.55
C GLY A 86 -4.35 -18.55 30.62
N GLU A 87 -4.95 -18.28 31.76
CA GLU A 87 -5.20 -19.19 32.86
C GLU A 87 -5.95 -20.46 32.38
N SER A 88 -5.54 -21.64 32.84
CA SER A 88 -6.33 -22.88 32.72
C SER A 88 -5.92 -23.91 33.78
N VAL A 89 -6.77 -23.96 34.83
CA VAL A 89 -7.08 -25.00 35.83
C VAL A 89 -6.03 -25.39 36.87
#